data_AF-A0A7C7AJE6-F1
#
_entry.id   AF-A0A7C7AJE6-F1
#
_cell.length_a   1.000
_cell.length_b   1.000
_cell.length_c   1.000
_cell.angle_alpha   90.00
_cell.angle_beta   90.00
_cell.angle_gamma   90.00
#
_symmetry.space_group_name_H-M   'P 1'
#
loop_
_entity.id
_entity.type
_entity.pdbx_description
1 polymer ?
#
loop_
_entity_poly.entity_id
_entity_poly.type
_entity_poly.pdbx_seq_one_letter_code
_entity_poly.pdbx_strand_id
1 'polypeptide(L)' 'MAEKKEKNKKKKEPTINDIMKMEIAEELGLTERVEKLGWGGLTAKETGRIGGLITAKKKKRKK' A
#
# COMPACT_ATOMS: atom_id res chain seq x y z
N MET A 1 10.91 10.37 30.94
CA MET A 1 9.76 10.82 30.14
C MET A 1 9.94 10.37 28.70
N ALA A 2 8.92 9.69 28.17
CA ALA A 2 8.72 9.26 26.77
C ALA A 2 9.71 8.23 26.18
N GLU A 3 9.62 6.97 26.63
CA GLU A 3 10.05 5.80 25.86
C GLU A 3 9.19 5.67 24.58
N LYS A 4 9.65 6.29 23.50
CA LYS A 4 8.97 6.24 22.20
C LYS A 4 9.31 4.90 21.53
N LYS A 5 8.46 3.90 21.80
CA LYS A 5 8.42 2.55 21.22
C LYS A 5 9.06 2.46 19.82
N GLU A 6 10.26 1.89 19.79
CA GLU A 6 10.94 1.44 18.58
C GLU A 6 10.15 0.26 17.99
N LYS A 7 9.24 0.55 17.06
CA LYS A 7 8.49 -0.48 16.34
C LYS A 7 9.40 -1.14 15.31
N ASN A 8 10.12 -2.15 15.78
CA ASN A 8 10.53 -3.38 15.10
C ASN A 8 10.50 -3.31 13.56
N LYS A 9 11.65 -2.97 12.97
CA LYS A 9 11.95 -3.08 11.54
C LYS A 9 11.92 -4.56 11.13
N LYS A 10 10.72 -5.14 10.96
CA LYS A 10 10.58 -6.38 10.19
C LYS A 10 10.85 -6.04 8.74
N LYS A 11 12.09 -6.28 8.31
CA LYS A 11 12.47 -6.56 6.92
C LYS A 11 11.38 -7.46 6.36
N LYS A 12 10.52 -6.93 5.49
CA LYS A 12 9.54 -7.73 4.77
C LYS A 12 10.08 -7.84 3.37
N GLU A 13 10.35 -9.08 2.98
CA GLU A 13 10.45 -9.53 1.60
C GLU A 13 9.43 -8.78 0.73
N PRO A 14 9.69 -8.55 -0.58
CA PRO A 14 8.71 -7.96 -1.48
C PRO A 14 7.41 -8.76 -1.36
N THR A 15 6.50 -8.22 -0.54
CA THR A 15 5.40 -9.02 -0.03
C THR A 15 4.36 -9.01 -1.13
N ILE A 16 3.49 -10.00 -1.15
CA ILE A 16 2.23 -10.01 -1.94
C ILE A 16 1.52 -8.63 -1.94
N ASN A 17 1.70 -7.81 -0.88
CA ASN A 17 1.21 -6.44 -0.83
C ASN A 17 1.73 -5.52 -1.96
N ASP A 18 2.99 -5.63 -2.37
CA ASP A 18 3.56 -4.74 -3.37
C ASP A 18 3.07 -5.10 -4.79
N ILE A 19 2.96 -6.40 -5.06
CA ILE A 19 2.29 -6.91 -6.27
C ILE A 19 0.83 -6.45 -6.27
N MET A 20 0.11 -6.60 -5.16
CA MET A 20 -1.28 -6.14 -5.05
C MET A 20 -1.42 -4.62 -5.21
N LYS A 21 -0.46 -3.81 -4.74
CA LYS A 21 -0.47 -2.37 -4.97
C LYS A 21 -0.44 -2.06 -6.46
N MET A 22 0.44 -2.73 -7.19
CA MET A 22 0.62 -2.54 -8.63
C MET A 22 -0.62 -3.05 -9.38
N GLU A 23 -1.12 -4.25 -9.06
CA GLU A 23 -2.36 -4.79 -9.64
C GLU A 23 -3.55 -3.84 -9.44
N ILE A 24 -3.75 -3.31 -8.22
CA ILE A 24 -4.87 -2.42 -7.94
C ILE A 24 -4.64 -1.04 -8.58
N ALA A 25 -3.39 -0.55 -8.61
CA ALA A 25 -3.08 0.67 -9.34
C ALA A 25 -3.39 0.51 -10.84
N GLU A 26 -3.15 -0.67 -11.41
CA GLU A 26 -3.44 -0.99 -12.81
C GLU A 26 -4.95 -1.10 -13.04
N GLU A 27 -5.67 -1.81 -12.18
CA GLU A 27 -7.12 -1.93 -12.21
C GLU A 27 -7.82 -0.55 -12.09
N LEU A 28 -7.25 0.35 -11.30
CA LEU A 28 -7.77 1.71 -11.12
C LEU A 28 -7.31 2.69 -12.22
N GLY A 29 -6.46 2.26 -13.17
CA GLY A 29 -5.90 3.14 -14.20
C GLY A 29 -4.93 4.19 -13.65
N LEU A 30 -4.37 3.94 -12.47
CA LEU A 30 -3.47 4.83 -11.75
C LEU A 30 -2.00 4.49 -11.98
N THR A 31 -1.69 3.33 -12.56
CA THR A 31 -0.30 2.89 -12.84
C THR A 31 0.49 3.96 -13.57
N GLU A 32 -0.07 4.55 -14.63
CA GLU A 32 0.64 5.58 -15.40
C GLU A 32 0.97 6.82 -14.55
N ARG A 33 0.09 7.20 -13.62
CA ARG A 33 0.33 8.30 -12.67
C ARG A 33 1.32 7.90 -11.58
N VAL A 34 1.28 6.66 -11.11
CA VAL A 34 2.25 6.15 -10.13
C VAL A 34 3.64 6.10 -10.76
N GLU A 35 3.76 5.69 -12.02
CA GLU A 35 5.05 5.66 -12.72
C GLU A 35 5.57 7.07 -13.04
N LYS A 36 4.68 7.98 -13.49
CA LYS A 36 5.08 9.36 -13.85
C LYS A 36 5.30 10.27 -12.64
N LEU A 37 4.41 10.23 -11.64
CA LEU A 37 4.37 11.16 -10.51
C LEU A 37 4.73 10.51 -9.18
N GLY A 38 4.84 9.17 -9.13
CA GLY A 38 4.99 8.44 -7.89
C GLY A 38 3.68 8.35 -7.09
N TRP A 39 3.72 7.56 -6.01
CA TRP A 39 2.62 7.46 -5.05
C TRP A 39 2.24 8.80 -4.39
N GLY A 40 3.16 9.76 -4.36
CA GLY A 40 2.93 11.10 -3.82
C GLY A 40 2.18 12.04 -4.76
N GLY A 41 2.13 11.74 -6.06
CA GLY A 41 1.38 12.52 -7.05
C GLY A 41 -0.07 12.05 -7.26
N LEU A 42 -0.44 10.94 -6.63
CA LEU A 42 -1.82 10.49 -6.57
C LEU A 42 -2.62 11.25 -5.52
N THR A 43 -3.93 11.36 -5.73
CA THR A 43 -4.81 11.94 -4.71
C THR A 43 -4.93 11.01 -3.51
N ALA A 44 -5.16 11.59 -2.32
CA ALA A 44 -5.38 10.82 -1.09
C ALA A 44 -6.53 9.79 -1.22
N LYS A 45 -7.51 10.05 -2.10
CA LYS A 45 -8.63 9.16 -2.38
C LYS A 45 -8.20 7.92 -3.20
N GLU A 46 -7.33 8.12 -4.19
CA GLU A 46 -6.77 7.08 -5.05
C GLU A 46 -5.82 6.18 -4.26
N THR A 47 -4.79 6.78 -3.64
CA THR A 47 -3.79 6.06 -2.83
C THR A 47 -4.45 5.40 -1.61
N GLY A 48 -5.43 6.07 -1.00
CA GLY A 48 -6.21 5.54 0.12
C GLY A 48 -7.06 4.32 -0.24
N ARG A 49 -7.65 4.29 -1.44
CA ARG A 49 -8.37 3.11 -1.95
C ARG A 49 -7.45 1.92 -2.16
N ILE A 50 -6.27 2.13 -2.76
CA ILE A 50 -5.27 1.07 -2.97
C ILE A 50 -4.84 0.48 -1.62
N GLY A 51 -4.44 1.33 -0.67
CA GLY A 51 -4.05 0.89 0.67
C GLY A 51 -5.18 0.21 1.45
N GLY A 52 -6.42 0.69 1.30
CA GLY A 52 -7.62 0.12 1.90
C GLY A 52 -7.92 -1.29 1.38
N LEU A 53 -7.86 -1.50 0.06
CA LEU A 53 -8.11 -2.79 -0.59
C LEU A 53 -7.09 -3.85 -0.17
N ILE A 54 -5.81 -3.48 -0.11
CA ILE A 54 -4.73 -4.36 0.37
C ILE A 54 -4.99 -4.77 1.82
N THR A 55 -5.33 -3.79 2.67
CA THR A 55 -5.62 -4.03 4.09
C THR A 55 -6.85 -4.92 4.27
N ALA A 56 -7.90 -4.71 3.48
CA ALA A 56 -9.10 -5.53 3.48
C ALA A 56 -8.82 -6.98 3.04
N LYS A 57 -8.05 -7.17 1.95
CA LYS A 57 -7.65 -8.49 1.43
C LYS A 57 -6.80 -9.25 2.44
N LYS A 58 -5.91 -8.54 3.15
CA LYS A 58 -5.10 -9.08 4.23
C LYS A 58 -5.91 -9.45 5.49
N LYS A 59 -6.93 -8.66 5.81
CA LYS A 59 -7.86 -8.95 6.93
C LYS A 59 -8.73 -10.18 6.62
N LYS A 60 -9.19 -10.34 5.38
CA LYS A 60 -9.95 -11.52 4.93
C LYS A 60 -9.13 -12.81 4.99
N ARG A 61 -7.85 -12.79 4.60
CA ARG A 61 -6.97 -13.98 4.64
C ARG A 61 -6.57 -14.45 6.04
N LYS A 62 -6.84 -13.66 7.09
CA LYS A 62 -6.54 -14.00 8.49
C LYS A 62 -7.73 -14.57 9.25
N LYS A 63 -8.87 -14.76 8.58
CA LYS A 63 -10.10 -15.28 9.15
C LYS A 63 -10.36 -16.66 8.57
#